data_AF-A0A938FPT4-F1
#
_entry.id   AF-A0A938FPT4-F1
#
_cell.length_a   1.000
_cell.length_b   1.000
_cell.length_c   1.000
_cell.angle_alpha   90.00
_cell.angle_beta   90.00
_cell.angle_gamma   90.00
#
_symmetry.space_group_name_H-M   'P 1'
#
loop_
_entity.id
_entity.type
_entity.pdbx_description
1 polymer ?
#
loop_
_entity_poly.entity_id
_entity_poly.type
_entity_poly.pdbx_seq_one_letter_code
_entity_poly.pdbx_strand_id
1 'polypeptide(L)'
;MFGRTSRRMHPSTDAPADAAQADKSEPATIEPLVKPVAPKKSSVDDLFAKLRAAGAETVASSVKTTKVKPTKATPTKSADKPAKPIAPIKPDAKLFEQRETALLPINEAVTKKIKRVLADEENSMLNYLQSKKAQVALEKVLPSVENQLQTYVESTSKELIEAAMSGAQSLSKSLKSDLRKKVSNTTVMQVMTKKLADEIVYPLRERIQKCVETSAGDAAEMSTLIRGVYREWKMQQVDKIVGDISRLAYSRGAYLVLESGTKVCWMVDPDGPPCADAEDNSLAGEVACGEKFPTGHEHPVIHSGCKCLVIPAPR
;
A
#
# COMPACT_ATOMS: atom_id res chain seq x y z
N MET A 1 -29.97 70.92 16.93
CA MET A 1 -29.10 71.94 17.57
C MET A 1 -28.94 71.60 19.04
N PHE A 2 -27.71 71.72 19.57
CA PHE A 2 -27.28 71.53 20.97
C PHE A 2 -27.33 70.08 21.49
N GLY A 3 -26.30 69.48 22.10
CA GLY A 3 -24.98 69.96 22.48
C GLY A 3 -24.57 69.41 23.86
N ARG A 4 -23.32 68.90 23.95
CA ARG A 4 -22.39 68.97 25.10
C ARG A 4 -22.53 68.00 26.29
N THR A 5 -21.62 67.03 26.31
CA THR A 5 -20.50 66.81 27.28
C THR A 5 -20.62 67.33 28.74
N SER A 6 -20.37 66.45 29.72
CA SER A 6 -19.39 66.67 30.82
C SER A 6 -19.23 65.39 31.67
N ARG A 7 -18.03 64.80 31.73
CA ARG A 7 -16.98 64.91 32.79
C ARG A 7 -17.22 63.96 33.98
N ARG A 8 -16.34 62.96 34.18
CA ARG A 8 -15.16 62.92 35.11
C ARG A 8 -15.48 61.93 36.23
N MET A 9 -14.63 61.05 36.78
CA MET A 9 -13.17 60.95 36.89
C MET A 9 -12.76 59.47 37.11
N HIS A 10 -11.54 59.11 36.66
CA HIS A 10 -10.70 58.08 37.30
C HIS A 10 -9.85 58.73 38.41
N PRO A 11 -9.43 57.97 39.44
CA PRO A 11 -8.02 57.53 39.50
C PRO A 11 -7.94 56.04 39.92
N SER A 12 -7.23 55.15 39.22
CA SER A 12 -5.78 54.96 39.16
C SER A 12 -5.13 54.69 40.52
N THR A 13 -4.75 53.43 40.79
CA THR A 13 -3.48 53.10 41.43
C THR A 13 -3.01 51.70 40.99
N ASP A 14 -1.89 51.68 40.28
CA ASP A 14 -0.97 50.55 40.01
C ASP A 14 -0.48 49.91 41.34
N ALA A 15 -0.55 48.58 41.48
CA ALA A 15 0.55 47.59 41.36
C ALA A 15 1.45 47.49 42.62
N PRO A 16 2.38 46.50 42.72
CA PRO A 16 2.29 45.05 42.52
C PRO A 16 2.81 44.28 43.76
N ALA A 17 2.61 42.97 43.86
CA ALA A 17 3.47 42.11 44.68
C ALA A 17 3.49 40.67 44.16
N ASP A 18 4.61 40.37 43.52
CA ASP A 18 5.08 39.07 43.08
C ASP A 18 5.57 38.28 44.32
N ALA A 19 5.19 37.02 44.44
CA ALA A 19 5.81 36.07 45.36
C ALA A 19 5.65 34.65 44.85
N ALA A 20 6.67 34.24 44.11
CA ALA A 20 6.96 32.87 43.73
C ALA A 20 6.87 31.90 44.92
N GLN A 21 6.18 30.78 44.71
CA GLN A 21 6.45 29.54 45.45
C GLN A 21 6.96 28.51 44.45
N ALA A 22 8.28 28.39 44.43
CA ALA A 22 9.01 27.27 43.87
C ALA A 22 8.84 26.08 44.83
N ASP A 23 8.14 25.05 44.38
CA ASP A 23 8.07 23.78 45.08
C ASP A 23 9.38 23.02 44.82
N LYS A 24 10.20 22.91 45.86
CA LYS A 24 11.47 22.19 45.86
C LYS A 24 11.18 20.72 46.17
N SER A 25 11.18 19.87 45.16
CA SER A 25 11.30 18.43 45.34
C SER A 25 12.78 18.05 45.52
N GLU A 26 13.12 17.63 46.73
CA GLU A 26 14.41 16.99 47.06
C GLU A 26 14.57 15.66 46.30
N PRO A 27 15.75 15.35 45.75
CA PRO A 27 16.01 14.08 45.11
C PRO A 27 16.31 13.01 46.16
N ALA A 28 15.48 11.97 46.21
CA ALA A 28 15.76 10.77 46.97
C ALA A 28 16.99 10.04 46.39
N THR A 29 18.05 9.98 47.19
CA THR A 29 19.26 9.18 46.99
C THR A 29 18.91 7.70 46.77
N ILE A 30 19.22 7.17 45.59
CA ILE A 30 19.14 5.74 45.28
C ILE A 30 20.55 5.16 45.47
N GLU A 31 20.73 4.38 46.53
CA GLU A 31 21.92 3.54 46.70
C GLU A 31 21.87 2.31 45.78
N PRO A 32 22.96 1.95 45.08
CA PRO A 32 22.99 0.80 44.18
C PRO A 32 23.34 -0.49 44.93
N LEU A 33 22.36 -1.36 45.17
CA LEU A 33 22.60 -2.72 45.65
C LEU A 33 22.75 -3.69 44.47
N VAL A 34 23.92 -3.72 43.83
CA VAL A 34 24.27 -4.71 42.80
C VAL A 34 24.84 -5.96 43.49
N LYS A 35 24.06 -7.04 43.50
CA LYS A 35 24.58 -8.42 43.71
C LYS A 35 24.74 -9.08 42.33
N PRO A 36 25.92 -9.64 41.99
CA PRO A 36 26.12 -10.27 40.69
C PRO A 36 25.43 -11.64 40.66
N VAL A 37 24.41 -11.78 39.82
CA VAL A 37 23.85 -13.08 39.42
C VAL A 37 24.57 -13.50 38.14
N ALA A 38 25.35 -14.58 38.22
CA ALA A 38 26.06 -15.14 37.10
C ALA A 38 25.08 -15.63 36.01
N PRO A 39 25.27 -15.26 34.73
CA PRO A 39 24.45 -15.79 33.65
C PRO A 39 24.87 -17.23 33.35
N LYS A 40 23.93 -18.18 33.51
CA LYS A 40 24.05 -19.53 32.95
C LYS A 40 24.01 -19.42 31.42
N LYS A 41 25.17 -19.42 30.77
CA LYS A 41 25.27 -19.58 29.32
C LYS A 41 25.05 -21.05 28.98
N SER A 42 23.83 -21.44 28.60
CA SER A 42 23.63 -22.62 27.76
C SER A 42 24.12 -22.24 26.37
N SER A 43 25.32 -22.67 26.00
CA SER A 43 25.89 -22.31 24.70
C SER A 43 25.14 -23.03 23.58
N VAL A 44 25.01 -22.32 22.47
CA VAL A 44 24.36 -22.80 21.24
C VAL A 44 25.09 -24.03 20.67
N ASP A 45 26.36 -24.22 21.00
CA ASP A 45 27.17 -25.36 20.59
C ASP A 45 26.70 -26.69 21.19
N ASP A 46 26.15 -26.69 22.41
CA ASP A 46 25.57 -27.91 23.02
C ASP A 46 24.28 -28.35 22.32
N LEU A 47 23.54 -27.40 21.72
CA LEU A 47 22.34 -27.67 20.95
C LEU A 47 22.69 -28.31 19.60
N PHE A 48 23.74 -27.83 18.94
CA PHE A 48 24.23 -28.41 17.68
C PHE A 48 24.94 -29.74 17.87
N ALA A 49 25.60 -29.97 19.01
CA ALA A 49 26.12 -31.29 19.39
C ALA A 49 24.99 -32.32 19.57
N LYS A 50 23.87 -31.93 20.20
CA LYS A 50 22.67 -32.77 20.34
C LYS A 50 21.99 -33.09 19.00
N LEU A 51 21.95 -32.13 18.07
CA LEU A 51 21.41 -32.34 16.72
C LEU A 51 22.31 -33.23 15.84
N ARG A 52 23.64 -33.15 15.99
CA ARG A 52 24.58 -34.07 15.31
C ARG A 52 24.57 -35.47 15.90
N ALA A 53 24.38 -35.61 17.21
CA ALA A 53 24.23 -36.92 17.86
C ALA A 53 22.89 -37.63 17.52
N ALA A 54 21.89 -36.89 17.03
CA ALA A 54 20.57 -37.41 16.69
C ALA A 54 20.34 -37.63 15.18
N GLY A 55 21.38 -37.62 14.32
CA GLY A 55 21.19 -37.72 12.88
C GLY A 55 22.35 -38.37 12.13
N ALA A 56 22.25 -39.69 11.91
CA ALA A 56 22.76 -40.44 10.75
C ALA A 56 22.39 -41.94 10.81
N GLU A 57 22.21 -42.50 12.01
CA GLU A 57 21.99 -43.95 12.19
C GLU A 57 20.50 -44.36 12.27
N THR A 58 19.60 -43.42 12.57
CA THR A 58 18.15 -43.67 12.76
C THR A 58 17.28 -43.53 11.50
N VAL A 59 17.83 -43.12 10.35
CA VAL A 59 17.08 -42.98 9.09
C VAL A 59 17.43 -44.08 8.06
N ALA A 60 18.48 -44.86 8.29
CA ALA A 60 18.93 -45.92 7.37
C ALA A 60 18.45 -47.35 7.72
N SER A 61 17.69 -47.53 8.81
CA SER A 61 17.39 -48.88 9.35
C SER A 61 15.94 -49.36 9.19
N SER A 62 15.06 -48.64 8.49
CA SER A 62 13.64 -49.05 8.35
C SER A 62 13.24 -49.53 6.94
N VAL A 63 14.18 -50.07 6.16
CA VAL A 63 13.87 -50.81 4.92
C VAL A 63 14.47 -52.21 4.99
N LYS A 64 13.74 -53.14 5.63
CA LYS A 64 13.91 -54.58 5.43
C LYS A 64 12.56 -55.29 5.52
N THR A 65 12.02 -55.57 4.32
CA THR A 65 11.31 -56.80 3.95
C THR A 65 10.49 -57.51 5.02
N THR A 66 9.17 -57.32 4.99
CA THR A 66 8.20 -58.32 5.46
C THR A 66 7.29 -58.73 4.32
N LYS A 67 7.47 -59.98 3.90
CA LYS A 67 6.64 -60.73 2.96
C LYS A 67 5.36 -61.15 3.70
N VAL A 68 4.21 -60.58 3.36
CA VAL A 68 2.89 -61.06 3.81
C VAL A 68 1.95 -61.13 2.60
N LYS A 69 1.29 -62.28 2.45
CA LYS A 69 0.30 -62.61 1.40
C LYS A 69 -1.02 -61.82 1.63
N PRO A 70 -1.86 -61.62 0.60
CA PRO A 70 -2.80 -60.52 0.53
C PRO A 70 -4.13 -60.80 1.24
N THR A 71 -4.60 -59.84 2.02
CA THR A 71 -6.00 -59.70 2.39
C THR A 71 -6.63 -58.55 1.62
N LYS A 72 -7.71 -58.88 0.95
CA LYS A 72 -8.53 -58.09 0.04
C LYS A 72 -9.06 -56.83 0.74
N ALA A 73 -8.52 -55.67 0.36
CA ALA A 73 -9.12 -54.37 0.65
C ALA A 73 -9.36 -53.65 -0.67
N THR A 74 -10.62 -53.31 -0.90
CA THR A 74 -11.15 -52.66 -2.09
C THR A 74 -10.47 -51.30 -2.32
N PRO A 75 -9.85 -51.04 -3.48
CA PRO A 75 -9.33 -49.71 -3.78
C PRO A 75 -10.46 -48.84 -4.34
N THR A 76 -10.82 -47.79 -3.61
CA THR A 76 -11.55 -46.65 -4.17
C THR A 76 -10.63 -45.97 -5.17
N LYS A 77 -10.86 -46.23 -6.47
CA LYS A 77 -10.20 -45.55 -7.58
C LYS A 77 -10.62 -44.08 -7.58
N SER A 78 -9.86 -43.21 -6.93
CA SER A 78 -9.73 -41.83 -7.39
C SER A 78 -8.78 -41.87 -8.58
N ALA A 79 -9.37 -41.99 -9.78
CA ALA A 79 -8.64 -41.87 -11.02
C ALA A 79 -8.14 -40.43 -11.13
N ASP A 80 -6.91 -40.18 -10.68
CA ASP A 80 -6.17 -38.98 -11.00
C ASP A 80 -5.78 -39.08 -12.47
N LYS A 81 -6.69 -38.57 -13.32
CA LYS A 81 -6.47 -38.48 -14.76
C LYS A 81 -5.41 -37.38 -14.93
N PRO A 82 -4.31 -37.61 -15.66
CA PRO A 82 -3.37 -36.55 -15.95
C PRO A 82 -4.14 -35.41 -16.62
N ALA A 83 -4.24 -34.26 -15.94
CA ALA A 83 -4.82 -33.07 -16.51
C ALA A 83 -4.06 -32.80 -17.82
N LYS A 84 -4.79 -32.70 -18.94
CA LYS A 84 -4.18 -32.21 -20.18
C LYS A 84 -3.50 -30.88 -19.86
N PRO A 85 -2.27 -30.62 -20.36
CA PRO A 85 -1.68 -29.30 -20.26
C PRO A 85 -2.67 -28.29 -20.82
N ILE A 86 -3.27 -27.47 -19.96
CA ILE A 86 -4.14 -26.39 -20.38
C ILE A 86 -3.19 -25.33 -20.90
N ALA A 87 -3.22 -25.11 -22.22
CA ALA A 87 -2.36 -24.12 -22.83
C ALA A 87 -2.74 -22.72 -22.29
N PRO A 88 -1.76 -21.86 -21.97
CA PRO A 88 -2.02 -20.47 -21.64
C PRO A 88 -2.88 -19.81 -22.72
N ILE A 89 -3.76 -18.91 -22.30
CA ILE A 89 -4.51 -18.08 -23.25
C ILE A 89 -3.54 -17.28 -24.09
N LYS A 90 -3.78 -17.24 -25.40
CA LYS A 90 -3.05 -16.38 -26.32
C LYS A 90 -3.37 -14.91 -26.01
N PRO A 91 -2.36 -14.04 -25.85
CA PRO A 91 -2.57 -12.61 -25.66
C PRO A 91 -3.45 -12.00 -26.77
N ASP A 92 -4.50 -11.28 -26.38
CA ASP A 92 -5.33 -10.49 -27.30
C ASP A 92 -4.94 -9.01 -27.21
N ALA A 93 -4.19 -8.56 -28.21
CA ALA A 93 -3.71 -7.18 -28.31
C ALA A 93 -4.85 -6.15 -28.24
N LYS A 94 -6.04 -6.46 -28.76
CA LYS A 94 -7.17 -5.52 -28.79
C LYS A 94 -7.70 -5.20 -27.39
N LEU A 95 -7.69 -6.17 -26.48
CA LEU A 95 -8.13 -5.95 -25.10
C LEU A 95 -7.16 -5.05 -24.34
N PHE A 96 -5.86 -5.20 -24.58
CA PHE A 96 -4.84 -4.32 -24.03
C PHE A 96 -4.96 -2.89 -24.59
N GLU A 97 -5.11 -2.75 -25.90
CA GLU A 97 -5.35 -1.45 -26.56
C GLU A 97 -6.62 -0.77 -26.03
N GLN A 98 -7.70 -1.52 -25.81
CA GLN A 98 -8.94 -1.01 -25.24
C GLN A 98 -8.73 -0.48 -23.81
N ARG A 99 -7.99 -1.20 -22.97
CA ARG A 99 -7.63 -0.72 -21.62
C ARG A 99 -6.81 0.55 -21.71
N GLU A 100 -5.71 0.55 -22.45
CA GLU A 100 -4.82 1.71 -22.51
C GLU A 100 -5.58 2.94 -23.05
N THR A 101 -6.38 2.78 -24.10
CA THR A 101 -7.23 3.86 -24.64
C THR A 101 -8.18 4.44 -23.59
N ALA A 102 -8.83 3.58 -22.80
CA ALA A 102 -9.72 4.02 -21.72
C ALA A 102 -8.97 4.73 -20.58
N LEU A 103 -7.75 4.28 -20.26
CA LEU A 103 -6.95 4.82 -19.16
C LEU A 103 -6.18 6.08 -19.51
N LEU A 104 -5.88 6.36 -20.79
CA LEU A 104 -5.17 7.57 -21.21
C LEU A 104 -5.73 8.88 -20.61
N PRO A 105 -7.02 9.25 -20.83
CA PRO A 105 -7.56 10.50 -20.28
C PRO A 105 -7.63 10.49 -18.74
N ILE A 106 -7.81 9.32 -18.14
CA ILE A 106 -7.84 9.14 -16.68
C ILE A 106 -6.45 9.40 -16.10
N ASN A 107 -5.41 8.82 -16.70
CA ASN A 107 -4.02 8.98 -16.28
C ASN A 107 -3.60 10.45 -16.34
N GLU A 108 -3.96 11.17 -17.41
CA GLU A 108 -3.68 12.60 -17.51
C GLU A 108 -4.36 13.41 -16.39
N ALA A 109 -5.62 13.11 -16.10
CA ALA A 109 -6.38 13.80 -15.06
C ALA A 109 -5.83 13.51 -13.66
N VAL A 110 -5.61 12.24 -13.31
CA VAL A 110 -5.06 11.84 -12.00
C VAL A 110 -3.65 12.39 -11.82
N THR A 111 -2.81 12.36 -12.85
CA THR A 111 -1.45 12.94 -12.82
C THR A 111 -1.49 14.42 -12.47
N LYS A 112 -2.31 15.22 -13.15
CA LYS A 112 -2.45 16.65 -12.87
C LYS A 112 -2.92 16.91 -11.44
N LYS A 113 -3.88 16.12 -10.96
CA LYS A 113 -4.43 16.24 -9.61
C LYS A 113 -3.44 15.87 -8.52
N ILE A 114 -2.70 14.76 -8.67
CA ILE A 114 -1.65 14.37 -7.72
C ILE A 114 -0.52 15.40 -7.71
N LYS A 115 -0.07 15.88 -8.88
CA LYS A 115 0.96 16.94 -8.95
C LYS A 115 0.50 18.24 -8.26
N ARG A 116 -0.80 18.55 -8.32
CA ARG A 116 -1.38 19.68 -7.59
C ARG A 116 -1.37 19.46 -6.07
N VAL A 117 -1.84 18.31 -5.59
CA VAL A 117 -1.81 17.97 -4.14
C VAL A 117 -0.37 18.05 -3.62
N LEU A 118 0.59 17.48 -4.36
CA LEU A 118 2.01 17.56 -4.02
C LEU A 118 2.53 19.00 -3.96
N ALA A 119 2.13 19.86 -4.91
CA ALA A 119 2.53 21.27 -4.89
C ALA A 119 1.93 22.03 -3.70
N ASP A 120 0.67 21.77 -3.37
CA ASP A 120 -0.02 22.42 -2.25
C ASP A 120 0.60 21.98 -0.90
N GLU A 121 0.96 20.69 -0.76
CA GLU A 121 1.69 20.17 0.39
C GLU A 121 3.10 20.79 0.52
N GLU A 122 3.86 20.84 -0.58
CA GLU A 122 5.19 21.47 -0.61
C GLU A 122 5.10 22.94 -0.16
N ASN A 123 4.16 23.69 -0.71
CA ASN A 123 3.95 25.09 -0.35
C ASN A 123 3.58 25.26 1.13
N SER A 124 2.70 24.41 1.65
CA SER A 124 2.32 24.42 3.07
C SER A 124 3.54 24.20 3.98
N MET A 125 4.39 23.23 3.66
CA MET A 125 5.59 22.95 4.44
C MET A 125 6.64 24.05 4.35
N LEU A 126 6.86 24.61 3.16
CA LEU A 126 7.81 25.72 2.98
C LEU A 126 7.34 26.97 3.73
N ASN A 127 6.04 27.26 3.72
CA ASN A 127 5.46 28.37 4.50
C ASN A 127 5.64 28.14 6.01
N TYR A 128 5.45 26.90 6.48
CA TYR A 128 5.71 26.55 7.87
C TYR A 128 7.16 26.81 8.28
N LEU A 129 8.12 26.33 7.47
CA LEU A 129 9.56 26.52 7.71
C LEU A 129 9.99 27.99 7.74
N GLN A 130 9.39 28.83 6.89
CA GLN A 130 9.65 30.27 6.90
C GLN A 130 9.11 30.96 8.15
N SER A 131 7.97 30.50 8.67
CA SER A 131 7.28 31.13 9.80
C SER A 131 7.88 30.79 11.17
N LYS A 132 8.51 29.62 11.35
CA LYS A 132 8.99 29.13 12.65
C LYS A 132 10.52 29.00 12.70
N LYS A 133 11.15 29.86 13.50
CA LYS A 133 12.62 29.99 13.62
C LYS A 133 13.35 28.88 14.39
N ALA A 134 12.65 27.93 15.01
CA ALA A 134 13.33 26.96 15.88
C ALA A 134 12.53 25.65 15.99
N GLN A 135 13.18 24.56 15.62
CA GLN A 135 12.78 23.16 15.78
C GLN A 135 11.68 22.65 14.83
N VAL A 136 12.14 21.91 13.82
CA VAL A 136 11.29 21.26 12.85
C VAL A 136 11.12 19.78 13.22
N ALA A 137 10.08 19.47 13.99
CA ALA A 137 9.64 18.09 14.17
C ALA A 137 8.63 17.73 13.07
N LEU A 138 8.76 16.55 12.44
CA LEU A 138 7.92 16.10 11.33
C LEU A 138 6.42 16.24 11.61
N GLU A 139 5.99 15.87 12.82
CA GLU A 139 4.60 15.92 13.27
C GLU A 139 4.01 17.34 13.29
N LYS A 140 4.86 18.36 13.34
CA LYS A 140 4.42 19.76 13.29
C LYS A 140 4.40 20.32 11.87
N VAL A 141 4.98 19.61 10.90
CA VAL A 141 5.14 20.05 9.50
C VAL A 141 4.10 19.41 8.59
N LEU A 142 3.81 18.13 8.80
CA LEU A 142 2.80 17.39 8.03
C LEU A 142 1.50 17.25 8.81
N PRO A 143 0.35 17.18 8.13
CA PRO A 143 -0.90 16.74 8.75
C PRO A 143 -0.77 15.29 9.24
N SER A 144 -1.80 14.76 9.92
CA SER A 144 -1.84 13.33 10.23
C SER A 144 -1.81 12.48 8.94
N VAL A 145 -1.41 11.21 9.05
CA VAL A 145 -1.34 10.28 7.91
C VAL A 145 -2.72 10.17 7.25
N GLU A 146 -3.77 10.08 8.06
CA GLU A 146 -5.15 9.94 7.62
C GLU A 146 -5.62 11.18 6.86
N ASN A 147 -5.34 12.37 7.37
CA ASN A 147 -5.72 13.64 6.72
C ASN A 147 -4.97 13.86 5.41
N GLN A 148 -3.69 13.49 5.38
CA GLN A 148 -2.91 13.54 4.15
C GLN A 148 -3.51 12.59 3.09
N LEU A 149 -3.72 11.33 3.47
CA LEU A 149 -4.30 10.31 2.60
C LEU A 149 -5.68 10.74 2.07
N GLN A 150 -6.52 11.29 2.94
CA GLN A 150 -7.84 11.76 2.58
C GLN A 150 -7.79 12.85 1.49
N THR A 151 -6.80 13.73 1.52
CA THR A 151 -6.59 14.76 0.48
C THR A 151 -6.34 14.12 -0.90
N TYR A 152 -5.54 13.06 -0.98
CA TYR A 152 -5.32 12.32 -2.22
C TYR A 152 -6.58 11.57 -2.67
N VAL A 153 -7.28 10.92 -1.74
CA VAL A 153 -8.51 10.17 -2.01
C VAL A 153 -9.60 11.09 -2.57
N GLU A 154 -9.86 12.22 -1.92
CA GLU A 154 -10.87 13.18 -2.36
C GLU A 154 -10.56 13.74 -3.76
N SER A 155 -9.29 14.08 -3.99
CA SER A 155 -8.83 14.61 -5.27
C SER A 155 -9.02 13.61 -6.41
N THR A 156 -8.74 12.32 -6.19
CA THR A 156 -8.65 11.31 -7.27
C THR A 156 -9.83 10.36 -7.38
N SER A 157 -10.71 10.31 -6.38
CA SER A 157 -11.82 9.33 -6.29
C SER A 157 -12.67 9.23 -7.56
N LYS A 158 -13.05 10.36 -8.14
CA LYS A 158 -13.90 10.41 -9.34
C LYS A 158 -13.26 9.68 -10.52
N GLU A 159 -11.99 9.95 -10.79
CA GLU A 159 -11.26 9.36 -11.92
C GLU A 159 -10.97 7.87 -11.70
N LEU A 160 -10.66 7.48 -10.45
CA LEU A 160 -10.43 6.07 -10.12
C LEU A 160 -11.71 5.24 -10.20
N ILE A 161 -12.86 5.81 -9.82
CA ILE A 161 -14.16 5.17 -10.02
C ILE A 161 -14.45 5.04 -11.53
N GLU A 162 -14.16 6.07 -12.33
CA GLU A 162 -14.33 5.98 -13.80
C GLU A 162 -13.44 4.88 -14.40
N ALA A 163 -12.19 4.74 -13.94
CA ALA A 163 -11.29 3.67 -14.37
C ALA A 163 -11.88 2.28 -14.09
N ALA A 164 -12.41 2.08 -12.88
CA ALA A 164 -13.11 0.84 -12.53
C ALA A 164 -14.35 0.63 -13.40
N MET A 165 -15.13 1.68 -13.68
CA MET A 165 -16.28 1.58 -14.57
C MET A 165 -15.90 1.24 -16.01
N SER A 166 -14.75 1.73 -16.51
CA SER A 166 -14.21 1.33 -17.81
C SER A 166 -13.80 -0.15 -17.83
N GLY A 167 -13.18 -0.64 -16.75
CA GLY A 167 -12.88 -2.06 -16.60
C GLY A 167 -14.13 -2.92 -16.59
N ALA A 168 -15.16 -2.53 -15.85
CA ALA A 168 -16.45 -3.19 -15.81
C ALA A 168 -17.13 -3.27 -17.20
N GLN A 169 -17.07 -2.19 -17.97
CA GLN A 169 -17.61 -2.14 -19.34
C GLN A 169 -16.83 -2.98 -20.34
N SER A 170 -15.56 -3.29 -20.06
CA SER A 170 -14.77 -4.14 -20.94
C SER A 170 -15.23 -5.60 -20.94
N LEU A 171 -15.76 -6.08 -19.80
CA LEU A 171 -16.20 -7.47 -19.64
C LEU A 171 -17.72 -7.64 -19.61
N SER A 172 -18.48 -6.54 -19.57
CA SER A 172 -19.94 -6.57 -19.52
C SER A 172 -20.59 -5.62 -20.54
N LYS A 173 -21.61 -6.13 -21.23
CA LYS A 173 -22.47 -5.35 -22.15
C LYS A 173 -23.64 -4.68 -21.43
N SER A 174 -23.75 -4.80 -20.11
CA SER A 174 -24.83 -4.18 -19.33
C SER A 174 -24.77 -2.66 -19.39
N LEU A 175 -25.91 -2.02 -19.16
CA LEU A 175 -26.00 -0.56 -19.07
C LEU A 175 -25.16 -0.03 -17.91
N LYS A 176 -24.60 1.18 -18.05
CA LYS A 176 -23.81 1.84 -16.99
C LYS A 176 -24.56 1.93 -15.65
N SER A 177 -25.88 2.09 -15.69
CA SER A 177 -26.75 2.11 -14.50
C SER A 177 -26.72 0.79 -13.73
N ASP A 178 -26.66 -0.34 -14.43
CA ASP A 178 -26.64 -1.66 -13.80
C ASP A 178 -25.24 -2.03 -13.33
N LEU A 179 -24.22 -1.64 -14.09
CA LEU A 179 -22.82 -1.79 -13.67
C LEU A 179 -22.54 -1.03 -12.38
N ARG A 180 -23.08 0.18 -12.20
CA ARG A 180 -22.96 0.95 -10.94
C ARG A 180 -23.55 0.25 -9.71
N LYS A 181 -24.48 -0.69 -9.90
CA LYS A 181 -25.02 -1.50 -8.79
C LYS A 181 -24.05 -2.63 -8.39
N LYS A 182 -23.27 -3.15 -9.35
CA LYS A 182 -22.27 -4.21 -9.11
C LYS A 182 -20.93 -3.63 -8.65
N VAL A 183 -20.48 -2.54 -9.26
CA VAL A 183 -19.24 -1.84 -8.95
C VAL A 183 -19.50 -0.81 -7.85
N SER A 184 -19.46 -1.26 -6.60
CA SER A 184 -19.61 -0.38 -5.44
C SER A 184 -18.43 0.60 -5.35
N ASN A 185 -18.73 1.90 -5.34
CA ASN A 185 -17.73 2.95 -5.11
C ASN A 185 -16.95 2.69 -3.82
N THR A 186 -17.62 2.26 -2.76
CA THR A 186 -17.00 1.94 -1.47
C THR A 186 -15.98 0.82 -1.62
N THR A 187 -16.34 -0.28 -2.29
CA THR A 187 -15.43 -1.43 -2.47
C THR A 187 -14.24 -1.09 -3.36
N VAL A 188 -14.43 -0.27 -4.40
CA VAL A 188 -13.33 0.22 -5.24
C VAL A 188 -12.41 1.11 -4.42
N MET A 189 -12.96 2.11 -3.73
CA MET A 189 -12.17 3.08 -2.99
C MET A 189 -11.47 2.48 -1.78
N GLN A 190 -12.01 1.44 -1.13
CA GLN A 190 -11.28 0.71 -0.07
C GLN A 190 -9.92 0.19 -0.56
N VAL A 191 -9.89 -0.40 -1.77
CA VAL A 191 -8.63 -0.90 -2.36
C VAL A 191 -7.76 0.28 -2.82
N MET A 192 -8.34 1.31 -3.42
CA MET A 192 -7.59 2.46 -3.93
C MET A 192 -6.99 3.30 -2.81
N THR A 193 -7.69 3.51 -1.69
CA THR A 193 -7.20 4.23 -0.52
C THR A 193 -5.97 3.53 0.05
N LYS A 194 -5.99 2.19 0.17
CA LYS A 194 -4.81 1.43 0.58
C LYS A 194 -3.65 1.64 -0.39
N LYS A 195 -3.92 1.53 -1.71
CA LYS A 195 -2.88 1.71 -2.73
C LYS A 195 -2.27 3.12 -2.73
N LEU A 196 -3.08 4.16 -2.54
CA LEU A 196 -2.60 5.55 -2.40
C LEU A 196 -1.74 5.73 -1.15
N ALA A 197 -2.10 5.08 -0.05
CA ALA A 197 -1.29 5.11 1.16
C ALA A 197 0.09 4.48 0.93
N ASP A 198 0.10 3.26 0.38
CA ASP A 198 1.29 2.44 0.17
C ASP A 198 2.25 3.04 -0.87
N GLU A 199 1.73 3.61 -1.96
CA GLU A 199 2.56 4.11 -3.08
C GLU A 199 2.93 5.60 -2.96
N ILE A 200 2.15 6.39 -2.23
CA ILE A 200 2.35 7.85 -2.15
C ILE A 200 2.67 8.29 -0.73
N VAL A 201 1.74 8.08 0.20
CA VAL A 201 1.80 8.72 1.51
C VAL A 201 2.97 8.19 2.35
N TYR A 202 3.10 6.87 2.50
CA TYR A 202 4.16 6.30 3.32
C TYR A 202 5.57 6.56 2.73
N PRO A 203 5.83 6.32 1.43
CA PRO A 203 7.16 6.57 0.87
C PRO A 203 7.55 8.05 0.88
N LEU A 204 6.59 8.96 0.66
CA LEU A 204 6.85 10.39 0.73
C LEU A 204 7.19 10.83 2.16
N ARG A 205 6.44 10.34 3.16
CA ARG A 205 6.73 10.61 4.58
C ARG A 205 8.09 10.09 5.02
N GLU A 206 8.45 8.88 4.61
CA GLU A 206 9.77 8.32 4.91
C GLU A 206 10.89 9.20 4.36
N ARG A 207 10.73 9.73 3.14
CA ARG A 207 11.71 10.65 2.54
C ARG A 207 11.76 12.00 3.23
N ILE A 208 10.60 12.57 3.59
CA ILE A 208 10.56 13.84 4.34
C ILE A 208 11.20 13.66 5.73
N GLN A 209 10.97 12.53 6.39
CA GLN A 209 11.63 12.20 7.66
C GLN A 209 13.16 12.17 7.51
N LYS A 210 13.69 11.58 6.44
CA LYS A 210 15.13 11.62 6.13
C LYS A 210 15.64 13.05 5.91
N CYS A 211 14.84 13.95 5.32
CA CYS A 211 15.19 15.36 5.20
C CYS A 211 15.28 16.05 6.57
N VAL A 212 14.37 15.72 7.50
CA VAL A 212 14.41 16.24 8.89
C VAL A 212 15.70 15.81 9.58
N GLU A 213 16.04 14.52 9.49
CA GLU A 213 17.26 13.96 10.09
C GLU A 213 18.53 14.58 9.49
N THR A 214 18.58 14.72 8.17
CA THR A 214 19.74 15.26 7.44
C THR A 214 19.98 16.73 7.75
N SER A 215 18.91 17.52 7.84
CA SER A 215 19.03 18.97 8.07
C SER A 215 19.49 19.33 9.48
N ALA A 216 19.49 18.38 10.43
CA ALA A 216 19.91 18.59 11.82
C ALA A 216 19.30 19.85 12.50
N GLY A 217 18.08 20.25 12.08
CA GLY A 217 17.38 21.43 12.58
C GLY A 217 17.64 22.74 11.81
N ASP A 218 18.45 22.74 10.75
CA ASP A 218 18.62 23.87 9.84
C ASP A 218 17.42 23.98 8.88
N ALA A 219 16.63 25.05 9.03
CA ALA A 219 15.45 25.31 8.22
C ALA A 219 15.78 25.61 6.74
N ALA A 220 16.94 26.20 6.44
CA ALA A 220 17.35 26.50 5.06
C ALA A 220 17.79 25.23 4.33
N GLU A 221 18.53 24.36 5.02
CA GLU A 221 18.88 23.03 4.50
C GLU A 221 17.64 22.17 4.30
N MET A 222 16.75 22.09 5.29
CA MET A 222 15.50 21.34 5.19
C MET A 222 14.62 21.82 4.02
N SER A 223 14.52 23.15 3.84
CA SER A 223 13.79 23.73 2.71
C SER A 223 14.38 23.34 1.35
N THR A 224 15.70 23.15 1.27
CA THR A 224 16.38 22.72 0.04
C THR A 224 16.12 21.25 -0.24
N LEU A 225 16.22 20.41 0.79
CA LEU A 225 15.96 18.97 0.69
C LEU A 225 14.50 18.65 0.33
N ILE A 226 13.53 19.32 0.97
CA ILE A 226 12.09 19.13 0.68
C ILE A 226 11.78 19.46 -0.77
N ARG A 227 12.27 20.59 -1.29
CA ARG A 227 12.11 20.94 -2.72
C ARG A 227 12.69 19.87 -3.64
N GLY A 228 13.82 19.29 -3.25
CA GLY A 228 14.43 18.16 -3.95
C GLY A 228 13.47 16.96 -4.06
N VAL A 229 12.91 16.53 -2.92
CA VAL A 229 11.96 15.41 -2.86
C VAL A 229 10.72 15.68 -3.69
N TYR A 230 10.04 16.81 -3.49
CA TYR A 230 8.80 17.12 -4.22
C TYR A 230 9.03 17.30 -5.72
N ARG A 231 10.16 17.87 -6.12
CA ARG A 231 10.54 17.96 -7.54
C ARG A 231 10.71 16.58 -8.15
N GLU A 232 11.46 15.69 -7.49
CA GLU A 232 11.65 14.31 -7.97
C GLU A 232 10.32 13.59 -8.12
N TRP A 233 9.44 13.69 -7.12
CA TRP A 233 8.12 13.07 -7.16
C TRP A 233 7.28 13.56 -8.34
N LYS A 234 7.13 14.89 -8.47
CA LYS A 234 6.37 15.51 -9.56
C LYS A 234 6.92 15.21 -10.95
N MET A 235 8.23 14.98 -11.09
CA MET A 235 8.87 14.79 -12.39
C MET A 235 9.08 13.32 -12.78
N GLN A 236 9.24 12.41 -11.82
CA GLN A 236 9.69 11.04 -12.08
C GLN A 236 8.76 9.95 -11.53
N GLN A 237 8.12 10.19 -10.39
CA GLN A 237 7.37 9.15 -9.68
C GLN A 237 5.88 9.15 -10.01
N VAL A 238 5.26 10.33 -10.12
CA VAL A 238 3.79 10.43 -10.31
C VAL A 238 3.33 9.65 -11.54
N ASP A 239 4.00 9.79 -12.68
CA ASP A 239 3.54 9.16 -13.93
C ASP A 239 3.57 7.62 -13.84
N LYS A 240 4.53 7.05 -13.10
CA LYS A 240 4.63 5.60 -12.85
C LYS A 240 3.52 5.12 -11.92
N ILE A 241 3.38 5.79 -10.77
CA ILE A 241 2.39 5.45 -9.74
C ILE A 241 0.97 5.55 -10.30
N VAL A 242 0.67 6.58 -11.09
CA VAL A 242 -0.65 6.78 -11.70
C VAL A 242 -1.00 5.64 -12.63
N GLY A 243 -0.06 5.19 -13.46
CA GLY A 243 -0.28 4.05 -14.34
C GLY A 243 -0.64 2.76 -13.59
N ASP A 244 -0.01 2.53 -12.43
CA ASP A 244 -0.29 1.34 -11.62
C ASP A 244 -1.64 1.44 -10.87
N ILE A 245 -1.94 2.61 -10.31
CA ILE A 245 -3.21 2.86 -9.60
C ILE A 245 -4.39 2.74 -10.57
N SER A 246 -4.30 3.33 -11.77
CA SER A 246 -5.40 3.30 -12.73
C SER A 246 -5.64 1.90 -13.31
N ARG A 247 -4.58 1.13 -13.57
CA ARG A 247 -4.68 -0.28 -13.98
C ARG A 247 -5.25 -1.17 -12.88
N LEU A 248 -4.91 -0.92 -11.62
CA LEU A 248 -5.51 -1.62 -10.48
C LEU A 248 -7.00 -1.31 -10.36
N ALA A 249 -7.39 -0.04 -10.48
CA ALA A 249 -8.80 0.37 -10.47
C ALA A 249 -9.59 -0.29 -11.62
N TYR A 250 -9.05 -0.26 -12.83
CA TYR A 250 -9.62 -0.91 -14.00
C TYR A 250 -9.80 -2.42 -13.79
N SER A 251 -8.74 -3.10 -13.37
CA SER A 251 -8.76 -4.55 -13.13
C SER A 251 -9.76 -4.93 -12.03
N ARG A 252 -9.85 -4.11 -10.97
CA ARG A 252 -10.83 -4.29 -9.90
C ARG A 252 -12.25 -4.15 -10.43
N GLY A 253 -12.53 -3.15 -11.25
CA GLY A 253 -13.85 -2.95 -11.84
C GLY A 253 -14.25 -4.07 -12.82
N ALA A 254 -13.30 -4.52 -13.65
CA ALA A 254 -13.48 -5.69 -14.52
C ALA A 254 -13.79 -6.96 -13.71
N TYR A 255 -13.08 -7.16 -12.60
CA TYR A 255 -13.30 -8.32 -11.72
C TYR A 255 -14.68 -8.28 -11.03
N LEU A 256 -15.12 -7.12 -10.53
CA LEU A 256 -16.38 -6.97 -9.80
C LEU A 256 -17.65 -7.26 -10.61
N VAL A 257 -17.58 -7.27 -11.95
CA VAL A 257 -18.73 -7.59 -12.80
C VAL A 257 -18.87 -9.06 -13.14
N LEU A 258 -17.83 -9.86 -12.86
CA LEU A 258 -17.83 -11.30 -13.09
C LEU A 258 -18.61 -12.00 -11.98
N GLU A 259 -19.45 -12.95 -12.38
CA GLU A 259 -20.22 -13.75 -11.41
C GLU A 259 -19.30 -14.78 -10.74
N SER A 260 -19.50 -15.03 -9.46
CA SER A 260 -18.74 -16.04 -8.72
C SER A 260 -18.82 -17.39 -9.43
N GLY A 261 -17.68 -18.05 -9.58
CA GLY A 261 -17.56 -19.31 -10.32
C GLY A 261 -17.42 -19.18 -11.83
N THR A 262 -17.56 -18.00 -12.42
CA THR A 262 -17.22 -17.76 -13.83
C THR A 262 -15.77 -18.17 -14.08
N LYS A 263 -15.51 -18.99 -15.09
CA LYS A 263 -14.13 -19.37 -15.44
C LYS A 263 -13.39 -18.18 -16.00
N VAL A 264 -12.25 -17.85 -15.40
CA VAL A 264 -11.38 -16.74 -15.76
C VAL A 264 -9.96 -17.23 -15.97
N CYS A 265 -9.23 -16.52 -16.80
CA CYS A 265 -7.85 -16.83 -17.13
C CYS A 265 -6.99 -15.58 -17.02
N TRP A 266 -5.73 -15.77 -16.64
CA TRP A 266 -4.74 -14.71 -16.58
C TRP A 266 -4.11 -14.53 -17.97
N MET A 267 -4.17 -13.31 -18.50
CA MET A 267 -3.60 -12.94 -19.77
C MET A 267 -2.41 -12.01 -19.54
N VAL A 268 -1.21 -12.54 -19.79
CA VAL A 268 0.04 -11.78 -19.68
C VAL A 268 0.14 -10.80 -20.86
N ASP A 269 0.47 -9.56 -20.55
CA ASP A 269 0.71 -8.52 -21.55
C ASP A 269 2.16 -8.63 -22.05
N PRO A 270 2.40 -8.91 -23.34
CA PRO A 270 3.74 -9.02 -23.90
C PRO A 270 4.57 -7.73 -23.82
N ASP A 271 3.90 -6.57 -23.74
CA ASP A 271 4.52 -5.25 -23.62
C ASP A 271 4.68 -4.81 -22.15
N GLY A 272 4.34 -5.68 -21.21
CA GLY A 272 4.60 -5.53 -19.78
C GLY A 272 6.04 -5.92 -19.41
N PRO A 273 6.54 -5.49 -18.24
CA PRO A 273 7.80 -6.01 -17.73
C PRO A 273 7.67 -7.52 -17.41
N PRO A 274 8.76 -8.30 -17.52
CA PRO A 274 8.74 -9.73 -17.24
C PRO A 274 8.37 -10.01 -15.79
N CYS A 275 7.49 -11.00 -15.58
CA CYS A 275 6.98 -11.35 -14.26
C CYS A 275 6.70 -12.85 -14.18
N ALA A 276 7.51 -13.58 -13.41
CA ALA A 276 7.33 -15.01 -13.18
C ALA A 276 5.95 -15.33 -12.59
N ASP A 277 5.49 -14.53 -11.62
CA ASP A 277 4.16 -14.71 -11.03
C ASP A 277 3.02 -14.55 -12.05
N ALA A 278 3.16 -13.65 -13.02
CA ALA A 278 2.17 -13.47 -14.08
C ALA A 278 2.17 -14.68 -15.04
N GLU A 279 3.35 -15.21 -15.36
CA GLU A 279 3.49 -16.42 -16.17
C GLU A 279 2.89 -17.63 -15.44
N ASP A 280 3.17 -17.82 -14.16
CA ASP A 280 2.60 -18.89 -13.34
C ASP A 280 1.07 -18.79 -13.26
N ASN A 281 0.52 -17.59 -13.11
CA ASN A 281 -0.92 -17.38 -13.16
C ASN A 281 -1.51 -17.73 -14.52
N SER A 282 -0.79 -17.48 -15.62
CA SER A 282 -1.24 -17.84 -16.96
C SER A 282 -1.23 -19.34 -17.22
N LEU A 283 -0.28 -20.07 -16.60
CA LEU A 283 -0.16 -21.53 -16.69
C LEU A 283 -1.27 -22.26 -15.92
N ALA A 284 -1.94 -21.59 -14.97
CA ALA A 284 -3.09 -22.14 -14.26
C ALA A 284 -4.28 -22.46 -15.19
N GLY A 285 -4.35 -21.81 -16.35
CA GLY A 285 -5.50 -21.92 -17.24
C GLY A 285 -6.75 -21.29 -16.62
N GLU A 286 -7.81 -22.08 -16.49
CA GLU A 286 -9.11 -21.63 -15.98
C GLU A 286 -9.21 -21.72 -14.46
N VAL A 287 -9.33 -20.57 -13.80
CA VAL A 287 -9.62 -20.44 -12.37
C VAL A 287 -11.07 -19.97 -12.21
N ALA A 288 -11.77 -20.41 -11.16
CA ALA A 288 -13.09 -19.87 -10.87
C ALA A 288 -12.97 -18.45 -10.30
N CYS A 289 -13.74 -17.50 -10.82
CA CYS A 289 -13.82 -16.15 -10.27
C CYS A 289 -14.23 -16.21 -8.79
N GLY A 290 -13.46 -15.56 -7.91
CA GLY A 290 -13.57 -15.67 -6.46
C GLY A 290 -12.49 -16.57 -5.83
N GLU A 291 -11.85 -17.43 -6.62
CA GLU A 291 -10.65 -18.18 -6.21
C GLU A 291 -9.37 -17.42 -6.60
N LYS A 292 -8.28 -17.71 -5.89
CA LYS A 292 -6.97 -17.14 -6.17
C LYS A 292 -6.26 -17.95 -7.24
N PHE A 293 -5.56 -17.26 -8.13
CA PHE A 293 -4.53 -17.86 -8.98
C PHE A 293 -3.36 -18.41 -8.13
N PRO A 294 -2.47 -19.24 -8.67
CA PRO A 294 -1.40 -19.92 -7.91
C PRO A 294 -0.53 -19.00 -7.05
N THR A 295 -0.32 -17.76 -7.49
CA THR A 295 0.48 -16.76 -6.77
C THR A 295 -0.31 -16.00 -5.69
N GLY A 296 -1.57 -16.38 -5.46
CA GLY A 296 -2.42 -15.80 -4.42
C GLY A 296 -3.21 -14.55 -4.85
N HIS A 297 -3.10 -14.15 -6.12
CA HIS A 297 -3.79 -12.98 -6.67
C HIS A 297 -5.15 -13.35 -7.28
N GLU A 298 -6.15 -12.46 -7.16
CA GLU A 298 -7.45 -12.61 -7.80
C GLU A 298 -7.51 -11.89 -9.16
N HIS A 299 -6.79 -10.77 -9.27
CA HIS A 299 -6.69 -9.96 -10.48
C HIS A 299 -5.38 -9.14 -10.47
N PRO A 300 -4.94 -8.60 -11.62
CA PRO A 300 -3.84 -7.65 -11.70
C PRO A 300 -4.14 -6.35 -10.91
N VAL A 301 -3.16 -5.58 -10.48
CA VAL A 301 -1.71 -5.68 -10.73
C VAL A 301 -0.99 -6.55 -9.68
N ILE A 302 0.06 -7.28 -10.08
CA ILE A 302 0.91 -8.06 -9.16
C ILE A 302 2.05 -7.20 -8.60
N HIS A 303 2.65 -6.36 -9.45
CA HIS A 303 3.80 -5.52 -9.13
C HIS A 303 3.69 -4.18 -9.86
N SER A 304 4.61 -3.25 -9.56
CA SER A 304 4.69 -1.97 -10.27
C SER A 304 4.99 -2.18 -11.76
N GLY A 305 4.25 -1.49 -12.63
CA GLY A 305 4.32 -1.63 -14.08
C GLY A 305 3.58 -2.85 -14.64
N CYS A 306 2.88 -3.65 -13.82
CA CYS A 306 2.11 -4.79 -14.32
C CYS A 306 1.00 -4.33 -15.27
N LYS A 307 0.95 -4.94 -16.46
CA LYS A 307 -0.03 -4.66 -17.50
C LYS A 307 -0.93 -5.86 -17.83
N CYS A 308 -0.91 -6.91 -17.02
CA CYS A 308 -1.73 -8.10 -17.29
C CYS A 308 -3.24 -7.79 -17.23
N LEU A 309 -4.05 -8.71 -17.75
CA LEU A 309 -5.50 -8.71 -17.61
C LEU A 309 -5.98 -10.06 -17.06
N VAL A 310 -7.13 -10.04 -16.40
CA VAL A 310 -7.91 -11.26 -16.15
C VAL A 310 -9.19 -11.15 -16.96
N ILE A 311 -9.45 -12.18 -17.77
CA ILE A 311 -10.57 -12.21 -18.72
C ILE A 311 -11.38 -13.50 -18.52
N PRO A 312 -12.68 -13.53 -18.91
CA PRO A 312 -13.43 -14.77 -18.98
C PRO A 312 -12.75 -15.78 -19.90
N ALA A 313 -12.77 -17.06 -19.52
CA ALA A 313 -12.24 -18.13 -20.34
C ALA A 313 -12.98 -18.19 -21.69
N PRO A 314 -12.26 -18.38 -22.82
CA PRO A 314 -12.87 -18.54 -24.13
C PRO A 314 -13.77 -19.79 -24.12
N ARG A 315 -14.98 -19.65 -24.67
CA ARG A 315 -15.93 -20.75 -24.81
C ARG A 315 -15.50 -21.74 -25.88
#